data_AF-A0A7W1CS55-F1
#
_entry.id   AF-A0A7W1CS55-F1
#
_cell.length_a   1.000
_cell.length_b   1.000
_cell.length_c   1.000
_cell.angle_alpha   90.00
_cell.angle_beta   90.00
_cell.angle_gamma   90.00
#
_symmetry.space_group_name_H-M   'P 1'
#
loop_
_entity.id
_entity.type
_entity.pdbx_description
1 polymer ?
#
loop_
_entity_poly.entity_id
_entity_poly.type
_entity_poly.pdbx_seq_one_letter_code
_entity_poly.pdbx_strand_id
1 'polypeptide(L)'
;MNLRFTSVLFAGLLLHSGLHAQDPAPTVDELVAKNIEARGGAAALEAIKAIRFEGRLLANQGQLELKYTETKKRPGKLRTDAILQGMTLVQAYNGTSGWKIYPLQGRKDPEKMSNDEAKSLVEE
;
A
#
# COMPACT_ATOMS: atom_id res chain seq x y z
N MET A 1 48.86 -35.35 57.04
CA MET A 1 47.86 -34.45 56.44
C MET A 1 47.32 -35.15 55.21
N ASN A 2 46.14 -35.76 55.33
CA ASN A 2 45.54 -36.60 54.29
C ASN A 2 44.88 -35.74 53.23
N LEU A 3 45.06 -36.03 51.95
CA LEU A 3 44.05 -35.69 50.95
C LEU A 3 44.06 -36.69 49.80
N ARG A 4 43.11 -37.63 49.87
CA ARG A 4 42.70 -38.48 48.75
C ARG A 4 41.66 -37.70 47.95
N PHE A 5 41.94 -37.38 46.70
CA PHE A 5 40.91 -36.89 45.77
C PHE A 5 40.38 -38.07 44.95
N THR A 6 39.23 -38.56 45.37
CA THR A 6 38.36 -39.48 44.63
C THR A 6 37.73 -38.75 43.45
N SER A 7 37.92 -39.31 42.25
CA SER A 7 37.18 -38.96 41.04
C SER A 7 35.68 -39.22 41.23
N VAL A 8 34.83 -38.27 40.83
CA VAL A 8 33.41 -38.51 40.57
C VAL A 8 33.07 -37.97 39.19
N LEU A 9 32.84 -38.91 38.26
CA LEU A 9 32.10 -38.73 37.02
C LEU A 9 30.61 -38.75 37.38
N PHE A 10 29.85 -37.72 36.96
CA PHE A 10 28.41 -37.87 36.79
C PHE A 10 27.98 -37.21 35.48
N ALA A 11 27.50 -38.07 34.59
CA ALA A 11 26.94 -37.77 33.29
C ALA A 11 25.56 -37.11 33.41
N GLY A 12 25.15 -36.39 32.37
CA GLY A 12 23.75 -36.15 32.07
C GLY A 12 23.34 -34.68 31.98
N LEU A 13 23.83 -33.96 30.97
CA LEU A 13 23.10 -32.79 30.47
C LEU A 13 22.20 -33.27 29.33
N LEU A 14 20.92 -33.48 29.66
CA LEU A 14 19.87 -33.85 28.73
C LEU A 14 19.80 -32.84 27.58
N LEU A 15 20.07 -33.33 26.37
CA LEU A 15 19.71 -32.71 25.11
C LEU A 15 18.21 -32.36 25.16
N HIS A 16 17.87 -31.10 25.41
CA HIS A 16 16.56 -30.57 25.06
C HIS A 16 16.58 -30.39 23.54
N SER A 17 16.46 -31.48 22.80
CA SER A 17 15.98 -31.45 21.44
C SER A 17 14.55 -30.94 21.55
N GLY A 18 14.37 -29.62 21.49
CA GLY A 18 13.07 -29.02 21.31
C GLY A 18 12.49 -29.66 20.05
N LEU A 19 11.55 -30.59 20.25
CA LEU A 19 10.55 -30.91 19.25
C LEU A 19 9.82 -29.59 19.01
N HIS A 20 10.35 -28.78 18.10
CA HIS A 20 9.55 -27.75 17.46
C HIS A 20 8.51 -28.51 16.66
N ALA A 21 7.38 -28.81 17.30
CA ALA A 21 6.15 -29.07 16.58
C ALA A 21 5.97 -27.87 15.67
N GLN A 22 6.19 -28.08 14.38
CA GLN A 22 6.00 -27.04 13.38
C GLN A 22 4.48 -26.89 13.30
N ASP A 23 3.95 -25.83 13.92
CA ASP A 23 2.55 -25.50 13.79
C ASP A 23 2.20 -25.51 12.30
N PRO A 24 1.07 -26.12 11.91
CA PRO A 24 0.65 -26.13 10.52
C PRO A 24 0.64 -24.69 10.00
N ALA A 25 1.20 -24.50 8.81
CA ALA A 25 1.23 -23.19 8.19
C ALA A 25 -0.20 -22.63 8.09
N PRO A 26 -0.42 -21.35 8.38
CA PRO A 26 -1.76 -20.77 8.35
C PRO A 26 -2.35 -20.81 6.95
N THR A 27 -3.66 -21.01 6.87
CA THR A 27 -4.38 -20.98 5.60
C THR A 27 -4.49 -19.55 5.06
N VAL A 28 -4.82 -19.40 3.77
CA VAL A 28 -5.09 -18.08 3.16
C VAL A 28 -6.21 -17.36 3.93
N ASP A 29 -7.29 -18.07 4.27
CA ASP A 29 -8.42 -17.49 4.98
C ASP A 29 -8.04 -17.00 6.38
N GLU A 30 -7.21 -17.77 7.10
CA GLU A 30 -6.69 -17.35 8.41
C GLU A 30 -5.80 -16.11 8.31
N LEU A 31 -4.96 -16.02 7.27
CA LEU A 31 -4.13 -14.84 7.04
C LEU A 31 -4.96 -13.60 6.70
N VAL A 32 -6.00 -13.75 5.87
CA VAL A 32 -6.93 -12.66 5.53
C VAL A 32 -7.70 -12.21 6.77
N ALA A 33 -8.25 -13.15 7.55
CA ALA A 33 -8.99 -12.83 8.77
C ALA A 33 -8.12 -12.07 9.78
N LYS A 34 -6.89 -12.55 10.03
CA LYS A 34 -5.91 -11.88 10.91
C LYS A 34 -5.53 -10.49 10.37
N ASN A 35 -5.41 -10.32 9.05
CA ASN A 35 -5.11 -9.00 8.47
C ASN A 35 -6.26 -8.01 8.67
N ILE A 36 -7.49 -8.45 8.44
CA ILE A 36 -8.69 -7.62 8.65
C ILE A 36 -8.80 -7.20 10.11
N GLU A 37 -8.63 -8.15 11.04
CA GLU A 37 -8.65 -7.88 12.48
C GLU A 37 -7.54 -6.88 12.87
N ALA A 38 -6.31 -7.11 12.44
CA ALA A 38 -5.17 -6.22 12.71
C ALA A 38 -5.36 -4.80 12.17
N ARG A 39 -6.20 -4.62 11.13
CA ARG A 39 -6.56 -3.32 10.56
C ARG A 39 -7.78 -2.66 11.22
N GLY A 40 -8.29 -3.22 12.32
CA GLY A 40 -9.44 -2.69 13.07
C GLY A 40 -10.79 -3.31 12.68
N GLY A 41 -10.79 -4.41 11.92
CA GLY A 41 -12.00 -5.14 11.54
C GLY A 41 -12.71 -4.58 10.30
N ALA A 42 -13.69 -5.34 9.80
CA ALA A 42 -14.43 -5.02 8.58
C ALA A 42 -15.11 -3.64 8.65
N ALA A 43 -15.72 -3.30 9.79
CA ALA A 43 -16.38 -2.02 9.97
C ALA A 43 -15.42 -0.82 9.84
N ALA A 44 -14.19 -0.93 10.36
CA ALA A 44 -13.19 0.13 10.23
C ALA A 44 -12.74 0.31 8.77
N LEU A 45 -12.55 -0.79 8.04
CA LEU A 45 -12.19 -0.77 6.61
C LEU A 45 -13.32 -0.21 5.73
N GLU A 46 -14.58 -0.53 6.05
CA GLU A 46 -15.76 0.01 5.38
C GLU A 46 -15.97 1.51 5.68
N ALA A 47 -15.60 1.96 6.89
CA ALA A 47 -15.69 3.34 7.30
C ALA A 47 -14.76 4.27 6.49
N ILE A 48 -13.67 3.75 5.90
CA ILE A 48 -12.79 4.53 5.01
C ILE A 48 -13.60 5.00 3.79
N LYS A 49 -13.84 6.31 3.69
CA LYS A 49 -14.59 6.90 2.56
C LYS A 49 -13.69 7.54 1.51
N ALA A 50 -12.49 7.96 1.89
CA ALA A 50 -11.51 8.55 0.98
C ALA A 50 -10.09 8.19 1.41
N ILE A 51 -9.21 8.08 0.42
CA ILE A 51 -7.76 7.90 0.61
C ILE A 51 -7.07 8.96 -0.23
N ARG A 52 -6.00 9.54 0.31
CA ARG A 52 -5.14 10.49 -0.39
C ARG A 52 -3.72 9.96 -0.41
N PHE A 53 -3.13 9.90 -1.60
CA PHE A 53 -1.74 9.56 -1.82
C PHE A 53 -1.00 10.83 -2.20
N GLU A 54 0.18 11.02 -1.64
CA GLU A 54 1.08 12.13 -1.98
C GLU A 54 2.47 11.57 -2.26
N GLY A 55 3.16 12.15 -3.23
CA GLY A 55 4.47 11.66 -3.61
C GLY A 55 5.10 12.47 -4.72
N ARG A 56 6.00 11.81 -5.45
CA ARG A 56 6.71 12.37 -6.60
C ARG A 56 6.62 11.40 -7.77
N LEU A 57 6.31 11.91 -8.95
CA LEU A 57 6.43 11.16 -10.20
C LEU A 57 7.76 11.53 -10.87
N LEU A 58 8.53 10.51 -11.23
CA LEU A 58 9.75 10.65 -12.01
C LEU A 58 9.44 10.31 -13.47
N ALA A 59 9.61 11.28 -14.35
CA ALA A 59 9.42 11.15 -15.80
C ALA A 59 10.74 11.43 -16.53
N ASN A 60 10.78 11.08 -17.83
CA ASN A 60 11.95 11.27 -18.67
C ASN A 60 13.26 10.74 -18.03
N GLN A 61 13.26 9.46 -17.64
CA GLN A 61 14.39 8.80 -16.97
C GLN A 61 14.86 9.50 -15.69
N GLY A 62 13.93 10.16 -14.97
CA GLY A 62 14.21 10.86 -13.72
C GLY A 62 14.73 12.29 -13.89
N GLN A 63 14.84 12.78 -15.13
CA GLN A 63 15.19 14.19 -15.38
C GLN A 63 14.04 15.15 -15.01
N LEU A 64 12.81 14.64 -14.96
CA LEU A 64 11.63 15.41 -14.63
C LEU A 64 10.99 14.87 -13.36
N GLU A 65 10.82 15.73 -12.37
CA GLU A 65 10.11 15.41 -11.13
C GLU A 65 8.82 16.23 -11.05
N LEU A 66 7.70 15.55 -10.82
CA LEU A 66 6.40 16.18 -10.62
C LEU A 66 5.92 15.89 -9.20
N LYS A 67 5.39 16.91 -8.52
CA LYS A 67 4.65 16.66 -7.27
C LYS A 67 3.36 15.93 -7.61
N TYR A 68 3.12 14.82 -6.93
CA TYR A 68 1.97 13.96 -7.13
C TYR A 68 0.98 14.07 -5.99
N THR A 69 -0.29 14.12 -6.32
CA THR A 69 -1.37 13.95 -5.36
C THR A 69 -2.51 13.22 -6.02
N GLU A 70 -2.98 12.14 -5.40
CA GLU A 70 -4.16 11.41 -5.83
C GLU A 70 -5.16 11.32 -4.68
N THR A 71 -6.43 11.50 -4.96
CA THR A 71 -7.51 11.31 -4.00
C THR A 71 -8.58 10.40 -4.60
N LYS A 72 -8.75 9.21 -4.02
CA LYS A 72 -9.85 8.29 -4.32
C LYS A 72 -10.94 8.44 -3.25
N LYS A 73 -12.19 8.63 -3.65
CA LYS A 73 -13.35 8.73 -2.74
C LYS A 73 -14.48 7.81 -3.20
N ARG A 74 -15.06 7.05 -2.27
CA ARG A 74 -16.21 6.18 -2.56
C ARG A 74 -17.51 6.99 -2.80
N PRO A 75 -18.40 6.57 -3.71
CA PRO A 75 -18.20 5.54 -4.73
C PRO A 75 -17.48 6.13 -5.96
N GLY A 76 -16.38 5.49 -6.38
CA GLY A 76 -15.76 5.69 -7.70
C GLY A 76 -15.35 7.11 -8.08
N LYS A 77 -15.10 8.02 -7.14
CA LYS A 77 -14.58 9.37 -7.45
C LYS A 77 -13.06 9.37 -7.38
N LEU A 78 -12.42 10.05 -8.33
CA LEU A 78 -10.98 10.16 -8.41
C LEU A 78 -10.59 11.60 -8.76
N ARG A 79 -9.46 12.05 -8.21
CA ARG A 79 -8.71 13.17 -8.76
C ARG A 79 -7.22 12.90 -8.62
N THR A 80 -6.49 13.12 -9.70
CA THR A 80 -5.03 13.03 -9.77
C THR A 80 -4.46 14.35 -10.26
N ASP A 81 -3.54 14.90 -9.48
CA ASP A 81 -2.81 16.13 -9.76
C ASP A 81 -1.32 15.80 -9.88
N ALA A 82 -0.74 16.11 -11.03
CA ALA A 82 0.70 16.08 -11.26
C ALA A 82 1.20 17.49 -11.55
N ILE A 83 2.07 18.02 -10.72
CA ILE A 83 2.47 19.43 -10.75
C ILE A 83 3.92 19.55 -11.19
N LEU A 84 4.16 20.32 -12.24
CA LEU A 84 5.48 20.65 -12.76
C LEU A 84 5.62 22.17 -12.85
N GLN A 85 6.57 22.77 -12.13
CA GLN A 85 6.89 24.21 -12.22
C GLN A 85 5.64 25.12 -12.09
N GLY A 86 4.72 24.78 -11.19
CA GLY A 86 3.47 25.53 -10.97
C GLY A 86 2.35 25.24 -11.98
N MET A 87 2.62 24.44 -13.01
CA MET A 87 1.60 23.93 -13.93
C MET A 87 1.03 22.61 -13.40
N THR A 88 -0.29 22.52 -13.28
CA THR A 88 -0.97 21.32 -12.77
C THR A 88 -1.62 20.57 -13.92
N LEU A 89 -1.15 19.35 -14.17
CA LEU A 89 -1.89 18.36 -14.94
C LEU A 89 -2.95 17.77 -14.02
N VAL A 90 -4.19 17.75 -14.47
CA VAL A 90 -5.32 17.22 -13.71
C VAL A 90 -6.01 16.14 -14.53
N GLN A 91 -6.31 15.03 -13.89
CA GLN A 91 -7.34 14.08 -14.34
C GLN A 91 -8.31 13.88 -13.19
N ALA A 92 -9.61 13.92 -13.46
CA ALA A 92 -10.62 13.76 -12.42
C ALA A 92 -11.85 13.05 -12.97
N TYR A 93 -12.50 12.26 -12.12
CA TYR A 93 -13.76 11.59 -12.41
C TYR A 93 -14.70 11.73 -11.22
N ASN A 94 -15.93 12.18 -11.46
CA ASN A 94 -16.90 12.46 -10.40
C ASN A 94 -17.88 11.30 -10.11
N GLY A 95 -17.72 10.14 -10.75
CA GLY A 95 -18.68 9.03 -10.71
C GLY A 95 -19.61 8.97 -11.94
N THR A 96 -19.57 9.96 -12.83
CA THR A 96 -20.37 9.98 -14.08
C THR A 96 -19.62 10.51 -15.29
N SER A 97 -18.73 11.49 -15.11
CA SER A 97 -17.96 12.15 -16.17
C SER A 97 -16.53 12.42 -15.71
N GLY A 98 -15.61 12.36 -16.66
CA GLY A 98 -14.20 12.68 -16.46
C GLY A 98 -13.81 14.02 -17.08
N TRP A 99 -12.78 14.66 -16.52
CA TRP A 99 -12.15 15.85 -17.10
C TRP A 99 -10.63 15.76 -17.00
N LYS A 100 -9.97 16.41 -17.96
CA LYS A 100 -8.51 16.55 -18.02
C LYS A 100 -8.09 18.01 -18.20
N ILE A 101 -6.97 18.38 -17.59
CA ILE A 101 -6.28 19.67 -17.80
C ILE A 101 -4.83 19.35 -18.12
N TYR A 102 -4.34 19.79 -19.29
CA TYR A 102 -2.95 19.55 -19.73
C TYR A 102 -2.27 20.86 -20.17
N PRO A 103 -1.82 21.68 -19.20
CA PRO A 103 -1.30 23.02 -19.48
C PRO A 103 -0.01 23.02 -20.31
N LEU A 104 0.75 21.91 -20.32
CA LEU A 104 1.98 21.76 -21.11
C LEU A 104 1.74 21.79 -22.63
N GLN A 105 0.50 21.55 -23.08
CA GLN A 105 0.10 21.60 -24.49
C GLN A 105 -0.54 22.95 -24.87
N GLY A 106 -0.40 23.98 -24.02
CA GLY A 106 -0.94 25.33 -24.23
C GLY A 106 -2.41 25.50 -23.85
N ARG A 107 -3.16 24.41 -23.65
CA ARG A 107 -4.57 24.43 -23.21
C ARG A 107 -4.66 24.36 -21.69
N LYS A 108 -5.17 25.42 -21.07
CA LYS A 108 -5.29 25.53 -19.61
C LYS A 108 -6.70 25.25 -19.09
N ASP A 109 -7.69 25.24 -19.98
CA ASP A 109 -9.08 24.99 -19.60
C ASP A 109 -9.37 23.49 -19.45
N PRO A 110 -10.28 23.11 -18.54
CA PRO A 110 -10.76 21.73 -18.42
C PRO A 110 -11.42 21.23 -19.70
N GLU A 111 -11.05 20.04 -20.12
CA GLU A 111 -11.66 19.32 -21.23
C GLU A 111 -12.39 18.09 -20.72
N LYS A 112 -13.61 17.86 -21.20
CA LYS A 112 -14.36 16.66 -20.87
C LYS A 112 -13.71 15.44 -21.53
N MET A 113 -13.45 14.40 -20.75
CA MET A 113 -12.94 13.12 -21.24
C MET A 113 -14.02 12.35 -21.99
N SER A 114 -13.61 11.49 -22.93
CA SER A 114 -14.53 10.51 -23.51
C SER A 114 -14.98 9.50 -22.44
N ASN A 115 -16.05 8.75 -22.70
CA ASN A 115 -16.50 7.73 -21.77
C ASN A 115 -15.45 6.63 -21.55
N ASP A 116 -14.73 6.25 -22.61
CA ASP A 116 -13.70 5.20 -22.52
C ASP A 116 -12.47 5.68 -21.76
N GLU A 117 -12.02 6.92 -22.00
CA GLU A 117 -10.96 7.56 -21.21
C GLU A 117 -11.36 7.70 -19.73
N ALA A 118 -12.62 8.02 -19.44
CA ALA A 118 -13.09 8.18 -18.07
C ALA A 118 -13.21 6.84 -17.33
N LYS A 119 -13.53 5.74 -18.02
CA LYS A 119 -13.58 4.39 -17.44
C LYS A 119 -12.19 3.88 -17.05
N SER A 120 -11.18 4.11 -17.89
CA SER A 120 -9.82 3.67 -17.57
C SER A 120 -9.27 4.28 -16.28
N LEU A 121 -9.74 5.47 -15.88
CA LEU A 121 -9.37 6.09 -14.61
C LEU A 121 -9.84 5.33 -13.35
N VAL A 122 -10.92 4.57 -13.45
CA VAL A 122 -11.55 3.90 -12.29
C VAL A 122 -11.40 2.39 -12.28
N GLU A 123 -10.95 1.81 -13.39
CA GLU A 123 -10.68 0.36 -13.53
C GLU A 123 -9.26 -0.03 -13.06
N GLU A 124 -8.38 0.96 -12.79
CA GLU A 124 -7.06 0.81 -12.14
C GLU A 124 -7.11 0.88 -10.60
#